data_AF-J3LL54-F1
#
_entry.id   AF-J3LL54-F1
#
_cell.length_a   1.000
_cell.length_b   1.000
_cell.length_c   1.000
_cell.angle_alpha   90.00
_cell.angle_beta   90.00
_cell.angle_gamma   90.00
#
_symmetry.space_group_name_H-M   'P 1'
#
loop_
_entity.id
_entity.type
_entity.pdbx_description
1 polymer ?
#
loop_
_entity_poly.entity_id
_entity_poly.type
_entity_poly.pdbx_seq_one_letter_code
_entity_poly.pdbx_strand_id
1 'polypeptide(L)'
;MNVGTNRGEAKAFKLDTLLKLADVKGTDGKTTLLHFVVQEIIRSEDAKSEKESAMISSSKDEQFRKHGLKVVSGLSSELGNVKRAATMDFDVLHGYVNKLETGLEKIKSVLQLEKKCTQGQRFFMSMQDFLKEAEREIERVKGEEKRALGRVKDITDYFHGDAGKEEAHPLRIFMVVRDFLSTLDQVCREVGRMQQDRTVIGGSARSFRISATSSLPVLSLYGQRRENNSDDDSSSS
;
A
#
# COMPACT_ATOMS: atom_id res chain seq x y z
N MET A 1 13.99 3.78 -19.00
CA MET A 1 13.01 4.86 -18.70
C MET A 1 13.62 6.00 -17.88
N ASN A 2 14.50 5.75 -16.91
CA ASN A 2 15.04 6.81 -16.02
C ASN A 2 16.51 7.20 -16.30
N VAL A 3 17.14 6.70 -17.37
CA VAL A 3 18.55 6.99 -17.71
C VAL A 3 18.74 8.50 -17.88
N GLY A 4 19.77 9.07 -17.24
CA GLY A 4 20.07 10.50 -17.28
C GLY A 4 19.23 11.38 -16.33
N THR A 5 18.37 10.79 -15.50
CA THR A 5 17.64 11.50 -14.44
C THR A 5 18.27 11.24 -13.08
N ASN A 6 17.94 12.06 -12.09
CA ASN A 6 18.29 11.83 -10.68
C ASN A 6 17.72 10.52 -10.08
N ARG A 7 16.88 9.79 -10.83
CA ARG A 7 16.34 8.47 -10.46
C ARG A 7 16.90 7.33 -11.33
N GLY A 8 17.89 7.61 -12.18
CA GLY A 8 18.43 6.65 -13.15
C GLY A 8 19.12 5.44 -12.52
N GLU A 9 19.74 5.62 -11.35
CA GLU A 9 20.48 4.58 -10.62
C GLU A 9 19.78 4.18 -9.31
N ALA A 10 18.48 4.45 -9.19
CA ALA A 10 17.73 4.12 -7.98
C ALA A 10 17.72 2.60 -7.75
N LYS A 11 18.18 2.16 -6.57
CA LYS A 11 18.17 0.74 -6.17
C LYS A 11 16.79 0.26 -5.72
N ALA A 12 15.96 1.18 -5.22
CA ALA A 12 14.61 0.93 -4.73
C ALA A 12 13.78 2.23 -4.78
N PHE A 13 12.48 2.12 -4.54
CA PHE A 13 11.57 3.26 -4.40
C PHE A 13 10.64 3.05 -3.20
N LYS A 14 10.20 4.15 -2.57
CA LYS A 14 9.20 4.13 -1.47
C LYS A 14 7.82 3.73 -1.99
N LEU A 15 7.00 3.10 -1.16
CA LEU A 15 5.65 2.65 -1.54
C LEU A 15 4.75 3.76 -2.09
N ASP A 16 4.87 5.02 -1.64
CA ASP A 16 4.12 6.16 -2.21
C ASP A 16 4.34 6.33 -3.72
N THR A 17 5.46 5.83 -4.25
CA THR A 17 5.76 5.85 -5.68
C THR A 17 4.83 4.93 -6.48
N LEU A 18 4.24 3.91 -5.86
CA LEU A 18 3.29 3.01 -6.53
C LEU A 18 2.07 3.77 -7.07
N LEU A 19 1.58 4.78 -6.34
CA LEU A 19 0.45 5.60 -6.78
C LEU A 19 0.78 6.38 -8.07
N LYS A 20 2.05 6.77 -8.24
CA LYS A 20 2.53 7.51 -9.41
C LYS A 20 2.57 6.67 -10.69
N LEU A 21 2.51 5.34 -10.59
CA LEU A 21 2.50 4.46 -11.77
C LEU A 21 1.24 4.64 -12.61
N ALA A 22 0.14 5.10 -12.00
CA ALA A 22 -1.08 5.43 -12.71
C ALA A 22 -1.04 6.82 -13.37
N ASP A 23 -0.15 7.70 -12.94
CA ASP A 23 -0.05 9.08 -13.46
C ASP A 23 0.84 9.19 -14.69
N VAL A 24 1.82 8.30 -14.82
CA VAL A 24 2.73 8.27 -15.98
C VAL A 24 2.00 7.65 -17.17
N LYS A 25 1.63 8.48 -18.14
CA LYS A 25 0.88 8.09 -19.34
C LYS A 25 1.78 7.92 -20.56
N GLY A 26 1.39 7.01 -21.46
CA GLY A 26 1.97 6.85 -22.78
C GLY A 26 1.59 7.98 -23.73
N THR A 27 2.09 7.92 -24.95
CA THR A 27 1.81 8.92 -26.01
C THR A 27 0.34 8.98 -26.41
N ASP A 28 -0.43 7.93 -26.14
CA ASP A 28 -1.88 7.87 -26.38
C ASP A 28 -2.71 8.64 -25.33
N GLY A 29 -2.08 9.10 -24.23
CA GLY A 29 -2.73 9.78 -23.11
C GLY A 29 -3.74 8.92 -22.34
N LYS A 30 -3.87 7.63 -22.67
CA LYS A 30 -4.88 6.69 -22.15
C LYS A 30 -4.24 5.58 -21.33
N THR A 31 -3.17 4.99 -21.85
CA THR A 31 -2.48 3.89 -21.16
C THR A 31 -1.45 4.44 -20.19
N THR A 32 -1.44 3.89 -18.98
CA THR A 32 -0.52 4.29 -17.92
C THR A 32 0.63 3.30 -17.80
N LEU A 33 1.72 3.67 -17.11
CA LEU A 33 2.81 2.75 -16.83
C LEU A 33 2.31 1.51 -16.07
N LEU A 34 1.32 1.67 -15.18
CA LEU A 34 0.69 0.55 -14.48
C LEU A 34 0.01 -0.44 -15.44
N HIS A 35 -0.59 0.03 -16.55
CA HIS A 35 -1.15 -0.88 -17.57
C HIS A 35 -0.07 -1.76 -18.19
N PHE A 36 1.09 -1.18 -18.53
CA PHE A 36 2.22 -1.94 -19.08
C PHE A 36 2.77 -2.94 -18.07
N VAL A 37 2.89 -2.56 -16.80
CA VAL A 37 3.32 -3.46 -15.72
C VAL A 37 2.36 -4.64 -15.58
N VAL A 38 1.05 -4.40 -15.57
CA VAL A 38 0.04 -5.46 -15.50
C VAL A 38 0.11 -6.38 -16.71
N GLN A 39 0.23 -5.85 -17.93
CA GLN A 39 0.39 -6.66 -19.14
C GLN A 39 1.66 -7.51 -19.12
N GLU A 40 2.76 -6.97 -18.60
CA GLU A 40 4.03 -7.69 -18.49
C GLU A 40 3.95 -8.82 -17.46
N ILE A 41 3.32 -8.58 -16.31
CA ILE A 41 3.07 -9.63 -15.30
C ILE A 41 2.25 -10.75 -15.92
N ILE A 42 1.15 -10.42 -16.61
CA ILE A 42 0.30 -11.41 -17.29
C ILE A 42 1.15 -12.27 -18.24
N ARG A 43 1.92 -11.62 -19.13
CA ARG A 43 2.81 -12.30 -20.07
C ARG A 43 3.81 -13.23 -19.37
N SER A 44 4.40 -12.77 -18.27
CA SER A 44 5.43 -13.53 -17.55
C SER A 44 4.87 -14.75 -16.80
N GLU A 45 3.69 -14.62 -16.18
CA GLU A 45 3.04 -15.69 -15.44
C GLU A 45 2.42 -16.74 -16.39
N ASP A 46 1.84 -16.29 -17.49
CA ASP A 46 1.30 -17.19 -18.51
C ASP A 46 2.44 -18.02 -19.15
N ALA A 47 3.61 -17.41 -19.42
CA ALA A 47 4.78 -18.12 -19.95
C ALA A 47 5.39 -19.15 -18.97
N LYS A 48 5.22 -18.96 -17.65
CA LYS A 48 5.60 -19.97 -16.65
C LYS A 48 4.62 -21.15 -16.67
N SER A 49 3.32 -20.86 -16.78
CA SER A 49 2.27 -21.88 -16.85
C SER A 49 2.34 -22.75 -18.11
N GLU A 50 2.75 -22.17 -19.25
CA GLU A 50 2.98 -22.91 -20.51
C GLU A 50 4.10 -23.97 -20.39
N LYS A 51 5.16 -23.68 -19.62
CA LYS A 51 6.28 -24.62 -19.40
C LYS A 51 5.88 -25.82 -18.53
N GLU A 52 4.96 -25.64 -17.60
CA GLU A 52 4.44 -26.70 -16.74
C GLU A 52 3.39 -27.57 -17.44
N SER A 53 2.67 -27.00 -18.43
CA SER A 53 1.55 -27.66 -19.11
C SER A 53 1.90 -28.32 -20.46
N ALA A 54 3.13 -28.14 -20.96
CA ALA A 54 3.63 -28.78 -22.19
C ALA A 54 3.65 -30.33 -22.16
N MET A 55 3.30 -30.97 -21.04
CA MET A 55 3.11 -32.42 -20.93
C MET A 55 1.68 -32.91 -21.30
N ILE A 56 0.66 -32.05 -21.40
CA ILE A 56 -0.74 -32.51 -21.60
C ILE A 56 -1.53 -31.57 -22.55
N SER A 57 -1.50 -31.94 -23.84
CA SER A 57 -2.42 -31.66 -24.97
C SER A 57 -3.04 -30.26 -25.22
N SER A 58 -3.08 -29.95 -26.52
CA SER A 58 -3.46 -28.70 -27.19
C SER A 58 -4.96 -28.41 -27.21
N SER A 59 -5.45 -27.55 -26.30
CA SER A 59 -6.74 -26.83 -26.44
C SER A 59 -6.95 -25.70 -25.39
N LYS A 60 -5.87 -25.09 -24.87
CA LYS A 60 -5.92 -24.27 -23.63
C LYS A 60 -5.48 -22.80 -23.78
N ASP A 61 -5.21 -22.30 -24.98
CA ASP A 61 -4.66 -20.95 -25.19
C ASP A 61 -5.54 -19.82 -24.61
N GLU A 62 -6.86 -20.01 -24.52
CA GLU A 62 -7.76 -19.02 -23.90
C GLU A 62 -7.82 -19.09 -22.36
N GLN A 63 -7.56 -20.27 -21.77
CA GLN A 63 -7.49 -20.42 -20.32
C GLN A 63 -6.15 -19.92 -19.77
N PHE A 64 -5.07 -20.06 -20.54
CA PHE A 64 -3.75 -19.58 -20.16
C PHE A 64 -3.64 -18.06 -20.20
N ARG A 65 -4.22 -17.35 -21.19
CA ARG A 65 -4.21 -15.87 -21.25
C ARG A 65 -4.89 -15.16 -20.08
N LYS A 66 -5.49 -15.91 -19.14
CA LYS A 66 -6.20 -15.37 -17.96
C LYS A 66 -5.50 -15.75 -16.65
N HIS A 67 -4.45 -16.58 -16.66
CA HIS A 67 -3.82 -17.02 -15.42
C HIS A 67 -3.10 -15.87 -14.73
N GLY A 68 -2.19 -15.19 -15.43
CA GLY A 68 -1.48 -14.04 -14.89
C GLY A 68 -2.40 -12.89 -14.50
N LEU A 69 -3.51 -12.69 -15.24
CA LEU A 69 -4.52 -11.68 -14.88
C LEU A 69 -5.24 -12.07 -13.58
N LYS A 70 -5.54 -13.36 -13.38
CA LYS A 70 -6.13 -13.87 -12.13
C LYS A 70 -5.16 -13.72 -10.96
N VAL A 71 -3.87 -13.95 -11.16
CA VAL A 71 -2.85 -13.79 -10.11
C VAL A 71 -2.78 -12.34 -9.65
N VAL A 72 -2.61 -11.39 -10.58
CA VAL A 72 -2.49 -9.97 -10.23
C VAL A 72 -3.78 -9.38 -9.67
N SER A 73 -4.96 -9.79 -10.17
CA SER A 73 -6.26 -9.38 -9.59
C SER A 73 -6.57 -10.06 -8.26
N GLY A 74 -5.92 -11.18 -7.94
CA GLY A 74 -6.03 -11.87 -6.65
C GLY A 74 -5.38 -11.11 -5.50
N LEU A 75 -4.37 -10.28 -5.77
CA LEU A 75 -3.62 -9.54 -4.74
C LEU A 75 -4.51 -8.67 -3.85
N SER A 76 -5.56 -8.09 -4.43
CA SER A 76 -6.56 -7.27 -3.73
C SER A 76 -7.33 -8.05 -2.67
N SER A 77 -7.52 -9.36 -2.87
CA SER A 77 -8.17 -10.27 -1.91
C SER A 77 -7.20 -10.75 -0.82
N GLU A 78 -5.96 -11.07 -1.18
CA GLU A 78 -4.92 -11.50 -0.24
C GLU A 78 -4.59 -10.40 0.78
N LEU A 79 -4.61 -9.15 0.34
CA LEU A 79 -4.38 -7.97 1.17
C LEU A 79 -5.67 -7.35 1.73
N GLY A 80 -6.74 -8.12 1.88
CA GLY A 80 -8.03 -7.62 2.42
C GLY A 80 -7.91 -6.98 3.80
N ASN A 81 -7.04 -7.50 4.67
CA ASN A 81 -6.81 -6.93 6.00
C ASN A 81 -6.13 -5.55 5.95
N VAL A 82 -5.33 -5.27 4.91
CA VAL A 82 -4.72 -3.95 4.71
C VAL A 82 -5.80 -2.90 4.46
N LYS A 83 -6.83 -3.23 3.67
CA LYS A 83 -7.96 -2.31 3.43
C LYS A 83 -8.70 -1.96 4.72
N ARG A 84 -8.86 -2.94 5.62
CA ARG A 84 -9.47 -2.73 6.95
C ARG A 84 -8.58 -1.91 7.87
N ALA A 85 -7.27 -2.18 7.89
CA ALA A 85 -6.31 -1.43 8.69
C ALA A 85 -6.24 0.05 8.24
N ALA A 86 -6.33 0.30 6.93
CA ALA A 86 -6.33 1.63 6.33
C ALA A 86 -7.56 2.50 6.69
N THR A 87 -8.63 1.92 7.24
CA THR A 87 -9.80 2.65 7.74
C THR A 87 -9.78 2.86 9.25
N MET A 88 -8.78 2.34 9.95
CA MET A 88 -8.65 2.53 11.39
C MET A 88 -8.03 3.90 11.67
N ASP A 89 -8.49 4.52 12.75
CA ASP A 89 -7.92 5.75 13.30
C ASP A 89 -7.20 5.40 14.61
N PHE A 90 -5.88 5.58 14.61
CA PHE A 90 -5.05 5.22 15.76
C PHE A 90 -5.32 6.14 16.96
N ASP A 91 -5.46 7.44 16.74
CA ASP A 91 -5.65 8.41 17.83
C ASP A 91 -6.99 8.17 18.54
N VAL A 92 -8.02 7.80 17.78
CA VAL A 92 -9.32 7.40 18.34
C VAL A 92 -9.21 6.10 19.14
N LEU A 93 -8.51 5.08 18.62
CA LEU A 93 -8.31 3.81 19.32
C LEU A 93 -7.54 4.02 20.64
N HIS A 94 -6.42 4.75 20.55
CA HIS A 94 -5.59 5.12 21.70
C HIS A 94 -6.40 5.93 22.73
N GLY A 95 -7.23 6.86 22.26
CA GLY A 95 -8.16 7.61 23.08
C GLY A 95 -9.15 6.73 23.86
N TYR A 96 -9.62 5.61 23.29
CA TYR A 96 -10.47 4.66 24.01
C TYR A 96 -9.71 3.93 25.11
N VAL A 97 -8.48 3.50 24.86
CA VAL A 97 -7.63 2.84 25.88
C VAL A 97 -7.38 3.79 27.05
N ASN A 98 -6.99 5.05 26.76
CA ASN A 98 -6.76 6.07 27.77
C ASN A 98 -8.02 6.38 28.61
N LYS A 99 -9.21 6.38 27.98
CA LYS A 99 -10.49 6.56 28.68
C LYS A 99 -10.78 5.40 29.63
N LEU A 100 -10.50 4.16 29.23
CA LEU A 100 -10.65 2.98 30.09
C LEU A 100 -9.72 3.06 31.29
N GLU A 101 -8.44 3.38 31.08
CA GLU A 101 -7.47 3.57 32.17
C GLU A 101 -7.92 4.67 33.15
N THR A 102 -8.32 5.82 32.62
CA THR A 102 -8.79 6.94 33.46
C THR A 102 -10.05 6.58 34.24
N GLY A 103 -10.97 5.84 33.62
CA GLY A 103 -12.18 5.33 34.28
C GLY A 103 -11.84 4.37 35.41
N LEU A 104 -10.86 3.49 35.20
CA LEU A 104 -10.40 2.52 36.18
C LEU A 104 -9.76 3.20 37.40
N GLU A 105 -8.93 4.22 37.18
CA GLU A 105 -8.31 4.99 38.26
C GLU A 105 -9.35 5.74 39.12
N LYS A 106 -10.44 6.21 38.50
CA LYS A 106 -11.57 6.79 39.26
C LYS A 106 -12.25 5.74 40.13
N ILE A 107 -12.49 4.54 39.61
CA ILE A 107 -13.09 3.43 40.39
C ILE A 107 -12.17 3.05 41.55
N LYS A 108 -10.87 2.93 41.30
CA LYS A 108 -9.85 2.66 42.31
C LYS A 108 -9.87 3.70 43.43
N SER A 109 -10.02 4.98 43.07
CA SER A 109 -10.16 6.08 44.04
C SER A 109 -11.43 5.97 44.89
N VAL A 110 -12.56 5.55 44.31
CA VAL A 110 -13.80 5.31 45.05
C VAL A 110 -13.64 4.13 46.03
N LEU A 111 -12.96 3.06 45.63
CA LEU A 111 -12.75 1.90 46.50
C LEU A 111 -11.84 2.20 47.71
N GLN A 112 -10.94 3.18 47.61
CA GLN A 112 -10.18 3.65 48.78
C GLN A 112 -11.06 4.25 49.89
N LEU A 113 -12.29 4.66 49.59
CA LEU A 113 -13.25 5.17 50.56
C LEU A 113 -13.91 4.07 51.39
N GLU A 114 -13.71 2.79 51.07
CA GLU A 114 -14.29 1.64 51.80
C GLU A 114 -14.12 1.78 53.32
N LYS A 115 -12.93 2.19 53.77
CA LYS A 115 -12.60 2.37 55.20
C LYS A 115 -13.45 3.42 55.92
N LYS A 116 -14.10 4.31 55.18
CA LYS A 116 -14.95 5.41 55.70
C LYS A 116 -16.44 5.05 55.66
N CYS A 117 -16.81 3.94 55.04
CA CYS A 117 -18.19 3.53 54.87
C CYS A 117 -18.54 2.37 55.82
N THR A 118 -19.62 2.54 56.58
CA THR A 118 -20.14 1.50 57.49
C THR A 118 -21.14 0.56 56.81
N GLN A 119 -21.58 0.88 55.59
CA GLN A 119 -22.53 0.12 54.79
C GLN A 119 -21.96 -0.17 53.39
N GLY A 120 -22.51 -1.17 52.71
CA GLY A 120 -22.16 -1.47 51.31
C GLY A 120 -21.00 -2.45 51.12
N GLN A 121 -20.61 -3.23 52.14
CA GLN A 121 -19.51 -4.21 52.02
C GLN A 121 -19.62 -5.14 50.79
N ARG A 122 -20.83 -5.62 50.46
CA ARG A 122 -21.04 -6.45 49.26
C ARG A 122 -20.70 -5.73 47.95
N PHE A 123 -20.97 -4.42 47.87
CA PHE A 123 -20.58 -3.61 46.72
C PHE A 123 -19.06 -3.50 46.63
N PHE A 124 -18.38 -3.17 47.73
CA PHE A 124 -16.91 -3.05 47.75
C PHE A 124 -16.23 -4.37 47.38
N MET A 125 -16.70 -5.51 47.93
CA MET A 125 -16.19 -6.84 47.56
C MET A 125 -16.36 -7.12 46.05
N SER A 126 -17.57 -6.95 45.52
CA SER A 126 -17.83 -7.19 44.09
C SER A 126 -17.03 -6.25 43.19
N MET A 127 -16.87 -4.99 43.59
CA MET A 127 -16.10 -4.01 42.83
C MET A 127 -14.60 -4.23 42.91
N GLN A 128 -14.10 -4.81 43.99
CA GLN A 128 -12.69 -5.17 44.12
C GLN A 128 -12.33 -6.32 43.18
N ASP A 129 -13.22 -7.30 43.02
CA ASP A 129 -13.03 -8.38 42.03
C ASP A 129 -13.17 -7.87 40.59
N PHE A 130 -14.14 -6.99 40.33
CA PHE A 130 -14.24 -6.27 39.05
C PHE A 130 -12.95 -5.47 38.75
N LEU A 131 -12.41 -4.75 39.72
CA LEU A 131 -11.21 -3.93 39.54
C LEU A 131 -10.01 -4.79 39.12
N LYS A 132 -9.78 -5.91 39.80
CA LYS A 132 -8.68 -6.85 39.46
C LYS A 132 -8.79 -7.37 38.03
N GLU A 133 -10.01 -7.74 37.62
CA GLU A 133 -10.29 -8.26 36.28
C GLU A 133 -10.06 -7.16 35.23
N ALA A 134 -10.61 -5.97 35.46
CA ALA A 134 -10.49 -4.84 34.56
C ALA A 134 -9.05 -4.32 34.42
N GLU A 135 -8.28 -4.26 35.51
CA GLU A 135 -6.84 -3.92 35.48
C GLU A 135 -6.08 -4.86 34.54
N ARG A 136 -6.35 -6.17 34.64
CA ARG A 136 -5.68 -7.17 33.79
C ARG A 136 -6.06 -7.03 32.32
N GLU A 137 -7.35 -6.90 32.00
CA GLU A 137 -7.81 -6.80 30.61
C GLU A 137 -7.38 -5.48 29.95
N ILE A 138 -7.39 -4.37 30.68
CA ILE A 138 -6.94 -3.06 30.15
C ILE A 138 -5.44 -3.10 29.86
N GLU A 139 -4.62 -3.64 30.77
CA GLU A 139 -3.17 -3.79 30.53
C GLU A 139 -2.89 -4.71 29.33
N ARG A 140 -3.69 -5.78 29.17
CA ARG A 140 -3.59 -6.67 28.00
C ARG A 140 -3.85 -5.91 26.70
N VAL A 141 -4.93 -5.14 26.62
CA VAL A 141 -5.30 -4.37 25.42
C VAL A 141 -4.24 -3.31 25.10
N LYS A 142 -3.73 -2.61 26.11
CA LYS A 142 -2.63 -1.64 25.96
C LYS A 142 -1.35 -2.28 25.44
N GLY A 143 -1.01 -3.47 25.95
CA GLY A 143 0.10 -4.27 25.46
C GLY A 143 -0.07 -4.67 23.98
N GLU A 144 -1.28 -5.06 23.58
CA GLU A 144 -1.61 -5.39 22.18
C GLU A 144 -1.52 -4.17 21.26
N GLU A 145 -2.03 -3.03 21.69
CA GLU A 145 -1.92 -1.76 20.97
C GLU A 145 -0.45 -1.40 20.70
N LYS A 146 0.39 -1.39 21.75
CA LYS A 146 1.82 -1.10 21.62
C LYS A 146 2.55 -2.07 20.69
N ARG A 147 2.23 -3.37 20.80
CA ARG A 147 2.81 -4.42 19.93
C ARG A 147 2.39 -4.24 18.48
N ALA A 148 1.12 -3.91 18.23
CA ALA A 148 0.62 -3.66 16.88
C ALA A 148 1.34 -2.45 16.27
N LEU A 149 1.44 -1.35 17.02
CA LEU A 149 2.13 -0.14 16.56
C LEU A 149 3.62 -0.37 16.29
N GLY A 150 4.29 -1.17 17.12
CA GLY A 150 5.69 -1.59 16.88
C GLY A 150 5.84 -2.30 15.53
N ARG A 151 4.95 -3.24 15.21
CA ARG A 151 4.96 -3.92 13.91
C ARG A 151 4.70 -2.98 12.74
N VAL A 152 3.79 -2.02 12.90
CA VAL A 152 3.54 -1.01 11.87
C VAL A 152 4.79 -0.17 11.61
N LYS A 153 5.50 0.21 12.67
CA LYS A 153 6.79 0.89 12.55
C LYS A 153 7.81 0.03 11.80
N ASP A 154 7.99 -1.23 12.18
CA ASP A 154 8.96 -2.13 11.51
C ASP A 154 8.69 -2.26 10.00
N ILE A 155 7.40 -2.37 9.62
CA ILE A 155 6.99 -2.44 8.21
C ILE A 155 7.24 -1.11 7.50
N THR A 156 6.97 0.01 8.17
CA THR A 156 7.21 1.35 7.63
C THR A 156 8.70 1.57 7.40
N ASP A 157 9.54 1.23 8.38
CA ASP A 157 10.99 1.34 8.27
C ASP A 157 11.53 0.46 7.12
N TYR A 158 10.95 -0.72 6.90
CA TYR A 158 11.33 -1.61 5.80
C TYR A 158 11.04 -1.01 4.41
N PHE A 159 9.86 -0.40 4.21
CA PHE A 159 9.44 0.10 2.89
C PHE A 159 9.77 1.58 2.63
N HIS A 160 10.00 2.36 3.69
CA HIS A 160 10.23 3.81 3.62
C HIS A 160 11.61 4.24 4.14
N GLY A 161 12.37 3.35 4.77
CA GLY A 161 13.66 3.65 5.41
C GLY A 161 13.48 4.40 6.74
N ASP A 162 14.51 5.14 7.19
CA ASP A 162 14.48 5.98 8.41
C ASP A 162 13.59 7.24 8.28
N ALA A 163 12.49 7.12 7.54
CA ALA A 163 11.48 8.15 7.35
C ALA A 163 10.44 8.16 8.49
N GLY A 164 10.61 7.35 9.54
CA GLY A 164 9.74 7.36 10.73
C GLY A 164 9.65 8.72 11.46
N LYS A 165 10.44 9.72 11.04
CA LYS A 165 10.34 11.11 11.48
C LYS A 165 9.44 12.01 10.60
N GLU A 166 9.07 11.58 9.40
CA GLU A 166 8.28 12.37 8.44
C GLU A 166 6.80 11.97 8.37
N GLU A 167 6.40 10.78 8.84
CA GLU A 167 5.01 10.34 8.76
C GLU A 167 4.18 10.72 9.99
N ALA A 168 3.38 11.77 9.85
CA ALA A 168 2.45 12.24 10.88
C ALA A 168 1.32 11.25 11.23
N HIS A 169 1.12 10.19 10.44
CA HIS A 169 0.03 9.23 10.61
C HIS A 169 0.55 7.79 10.61
N PRO A 170 0.55 7.08 11.75
CA PRO A 170 1.17 5.76 11.88
C PRO A 170 0.65 4.71 10.89
N LEU A 171 -0.63 4.79 10.49
CA LEU A 171 -1.26 3.80 9.61
C LEU A 171 -1.20 4.17 8.11
N ARG A 172 -0.45 5.23 7.74
CA ARG A 172 -0.38 5.75 6.37
C ARG A 172 0.06 4.69 5.35
N ILE A 173 1.00 3.82 5.74
CA ILE A 173 1.45 2.72 4.88
C ILE A 173 0.31 1.85 4.36
N PHE A 174 -0.71 1.58 5.20
CA PHE A 174 -1.88 0.80 4.79
C PHE A 174 -2.77 1.58 3.81
N MET A 175 -2.89 2.89 3.97
CA MET A 175 -3.66 3.76 3.06
C MET A 175 -3.04 3.76 1.66
N VAL A 176 -1.73 3.91 1.57
CA VAL A 176 -0.99 3.88 0.29
C VAL A 176 -1.23 2.55 -0.43
N VAL A 177 -1.11 1.43 0.28
CA VAL A 177 -1.34 0.10 -0.31
C VAL A 177 -2.81 -0.09 -0.70
N ARG A 178 -3.78 0.33 0.13
CA ARG A 178 -5.22 0.26 -0.20
C ARG A 178 -5.53 1.03 -1.49
N ASP A 179 -5.00 2.24 -1.63
CA ASP A 179 -5.28 3.12 -2.77
C ASP A 179 -4.62 2.58 -4.04
N PHE A 180 -3.39 2.06 -3.92
CA PHE A 180 -2.74 1.35 -5.00
C PHE A 180 -3.53 0.12 -5.44
N LEU A 181 -4.00 -0.72 -4.51
CA LEU A 181 -4.80 -1.91 -4.84
C LEU A 181 -6.10 -1.54 -5.55
N SER A 182 -6.75 -0.46 -5.12
CA SER A 182 -7.98 0.04 -5.77
C SER A 182 -7.72 0.47 -7.21
N THR A 183 -6.58 1.13 -7.44
CA THR A 183 -6.12 1.54 -8.78
C THR A 183 -5.73 0.32 -9.63
N LEU A 184 -5.02 -0.64 -9.04
CA LEU A 184 -4.63 -1.89 -9.69
C LEU A 184 -5.87 -2.68 -10.14
N ASP A 185 -6.88 -2.81 -9.29
CA ASP A 185 -8.14 -3.48 -9.63
C ASP A 185 -8.83 -2.85 -10.84
N GLN A 186 -8.81 -1.51 -10.93
CA GLN A 186 -9.33 -0.80 -12.09
C GLN A 186 -8.53 -1.13 -13.36
N VAL A 187 -7.20 -1.05 -13.29
CA VAL A 187 -6.33 -1.35 -14.42
C VAL A 187 -6.49 -2.80 -14.88
N CYS A 188 -6.60 -3.76 -13.96
CA CYS A 188 -6.86 -5.17 -14.28
C CYS A 188 -8.17 -5.35 -15.07
N ARG A 189 -9.24 -4.63 -14.70
CA ARG A 189 -10.51 -4.65 -15.47
C ARG A 189 -10.36 -4.02 -16.86
N GLU A 190 -9.60 -2.93 -16.96
CA GLU A 190 -9.32 -2.26 -18.23
C GLU A 190 -8.52 -3.17 -19.18
N VAL A 191 -7.42 -3.77 -18.70
CA VAL A 191 -6.60 -4.72 -19.47
C VAL A 191 -7.40 -5.96 -19.87
N GLY A 192 -8.23 -6.49 -18.97
CA GLY A 192 -9.11 -7.64 -19.26
C GLY A 192 -10.10 -7.34 -20.40
N ARG A 193 -10.70 -6.15 -20.43
CA ARG A 193 -11.58 -5.72 -21.53
C ARG A 193 -10.81 -5.57 -22.85
N MET A 194 -9.63 -4.95 -22.82
CA MET A 194 -8.78 -4.78 -24.00
C MET A 194 -8.37 -6.12 -24.63
N GLN A 195 -8.14 -7.16 -23.81
CA GLN A 195 -7.83 -8.51 -24.30
C GLN A 195 -9.05 -9.21 -24.92
N GLN A 196 -10.25 -8.98 -24.38
CA GLN A 196 -11.50 -9.53 -24.92
C GLN A 196 -11.87 -8.89 -26.26
N ASP A 197 -11.84 -7.56 -26.36
CA ASP A 197 -12.17 -6.83 -27.59
C ASP A 197 -11.23 -7.22 -28.75
N ARG A 198 -9.95 -7.47 -28.43
CA ARG A 198 -8.93 -7.93 -29.37
C ARG A 198 -9.10 -9.39 -29.81
N THR A 199 -9.87 -10.19 -29.06
CA THR A 199 -10.17 -11.59 -29.38
C THR A 199 -11.48 -11.72 -30.18
N VAL A 200 -12.43 -10.79 -29.98
CA VAL A 200 -13.74 -10.77 -30.68
C VAL A 200 -13.65 -10.17 -32.09
N ILE A 201 -12.76 -9.21 -32.33
CA ILE A 201 -12.54 -8.62 -33.66
C ILE A 201 -11.35 -9.34 -34.30
N GLY A 202 -11.61 -10.36 -35.12
CA GLY A 202 -10.59 -11.19 -35.78
C GLY A 202 -9.64 -10.39 -36.70
N GLY A 203 -8.61 -9.75 -36.13
CA GLY A 203 -7.75 -8.85 -36.89
C GLY A 203 -6.35 -8.67 -36.29
N SER A 204 -5.37 -9.30 -36.95
CA SER A 204 -3.96 -8.93 -37.07
C SER A 204 -3.18 -8.57 -35.80
N ALA A 205 -2.19 -9.42 -35.50
CA ALA A 205 -1.20 -9.26 -34.45
C ALA A 205 -0.40 -7.95 -34.60
N ARG A 206 -0.83 -6.88 -33.93
CA ARG A 206 0.10 -5.87 -33.40
C ARG A 206 0.38 -6.19 -31.95
N SER A 207 1.21 -7.20 -31.73
CA SER A 207 2.04 -7.21 -30.53
C SER A 207 2.86 -5.92 -30.59
N PHE A 208 2.75 -5.04 -29.60
CA PHE A 208 3.74 -3.99 -29.40
C PHE A 208 5.02 -4.68 -28.96
N ARG A 209 5.69 -5.33 -29.93
CA ARG A 209 7.03 -5.87 -29.76
C ARG A 209 7.94 -4.66 -29.63
N ILE A 210 8.41 -4.38 -28.43
CA ILE A 210 9.70 -3.74 -28.31
C ILE A 210 10.70 -4.82 -28.74
N SER A 211 11.13 -4.78 -30.00
CA SER A 211 12.24 -5.60 -30.47
C SER A 211 13.48 -5.26 -29.65
N ALA A 212 14.22 -6.27 -29.19
CA ALA A 212 15.47 -6.11 -28.45
C ALA A 212 16.62 -5.48 -29.28
N THR A 213 16.35 -5.00 -30.50
CA THR A 213 17.33 -4.44 -31.43
C THR A 213 16.98 -3.07 -32.01
N SER A 214 15.89 -2.42 -31.57
CA SER A 214 15.61 -1.03 -31.98
C SER A 214 16.37 -0.06 -31.09
N SER A 215 17.34 0.66 -31.67
CA SER A 215 17.95 1.83 -31.05
C SER A 215 16.87 2.81 -30.57
N LEU A 216 17.04 3.31 -29.34
CA LEU A 216 16.12 4.25 -28.69
C LEU A 216 15.87 5.46 -29.60
N PRO A 217 14.63 5.98 -29.71
CA PRO A 217 14.40 7.23 -30.41
C PRO A 217 15.09 8.34 -29.63
N VAL A 218 16.06 9.00 -30.27
CA VAL A 218 16.64 10.24 -29.78
C VAL A 218 15.52 11.27 -29.76
N LEU A 219 15.08 11.65 -28.55
CA LEU A 219 14.24 12.83 -28.36
C LEU A 219 15.07 14.05 -28.74
N SER A 220 14.88 14.53 -29.98
CA SER A 220 15.37 15.83 -30.40
C SER A 220 14.53 16.90 -29.71
N LEU A 221 14.99 17.35 -28.53
CA LEU A 221 14.54 18.61 -27.96
C LEU A 221 15.45 19.71 -28.50
N TYR A 222 15.08 20.26 -29.66
CA TYR A 222 15.61 21.55 -30.11
C TYR A 222 14.93 22.63 -29.27
N GLY A 223 15.48 22.86 -28.07
CA GLY A 223 15.12 23.95 -27.18
C GLY A 223 15.88 25.21 -27.58
N GLN A 224 15.12 26.16 -28.09
CA GLN A 224 15.52 27.52 -28.46
C GLN A 224 16.32 28.19 -27.34
N ARG A 225 17.60 28.46 -27.63
CA ARG A 225 18.51 29.30 -26.85
C ARG A 225 17.93 30.71 -26.73
N ARG A 226 17.53 31.11 -25.54
CA ARG A 226 17.55 32.51 -25.12
C ARG A 226 18.38 32.61 -23.86
N GLU A 227 19.61 33.03 -24.08
CA GLU A 227 20.53 33.58 -23.09
C GLU A 227 19.88 34.81 -22.46
N ASN A 228 19.98 34.93 -21.14
CA ASN A 228 20.14 36.22 -20.50
C ASN A 228 21.09 36.03 -19.29
N ASN A 229 22.22 36.71 -19.41
CA ASN A 229 23.29 37.00 -18.44
C ASN A 229 22.74 37.32 -17.04
N SER A 230 23.32 36.82 -15.94
CA SER A 230 24.63 37.14 -15.33
C SER A 230 24.71 38.54 -14.73
N ASP A 231 25.27 38.57 -13.51
CA ASP A 231 25.75 39.69 -12.68
C ASP A 231 24.68 40.26 -11.72
N ASP A 232 24.91 40.54 -10.44
CA ASP A 232 26.07 40.44 -9.56
C ASP A 232 25.59 40.63 -8.08
N ASP A 233 26.54 40.49 -7.15
CA ASP A 233 26.60 41.11 -5.81
C ASP A 233 26.12 40.37 -4.53
N SER A 234 27.13 39.78 -3.87
CA SER A 234 27.75 40.28 -2.63
C SER A 234 26.95 40.32 -1.30
N SER A 235 27.42 39.48 -0.37
CA SER A 235 27.63 39.69 1.07
C SER A 235 26.47 40.17 1.96
N SER A 236 26.21 39.44 3.05
CA SER A 236 26.53 39.88 4.43
C SER A 236 26.25 38.76 5.45
N SER A 237 27.21 38.62 6.36
CA SER A 237 27.21 38.10 7.75
C SER A 237 26.22 37.02 8.21
#